data_AF-A0A7G9B172-F1
#
_entry.id   AF-A0A7G9B172-F1
#
_cell.length_a   1.000
_cell.length_b   1.000
_cell.length_c   1.000
_cell.angle_alpha   90.00
_cell.angle_beta   90.00
_cell.angle_gamma   90.00
#
_symmetry.space_group_name_H-M   'P 1'
#
loop_
_entity.id
_entity.type
_entity.pdbx_description
1 polymer ?
#
loop_
_entity_poly.entity_id
_entity_poly.type
_entity_poly.pdbx_seq_one_letter_code
_entity_poly.pdbx_strand_id
1 'polypeptide(L)'
;MTLGEHIQQLRKAQGLSQEGLGAALGVSRQAVSKWETGQTLPDTANLLAMAELFGVSADELAIQKETDDAPAQEAPTSERGPLCFFLTPIAVALIVIAGMALWFILRPEPSGTVPNSSVPPVSSEAAGEALGDFTLCWDLGSGPEHLSLGQEGDFPFDTSLELTAREWVYGSDWGVDFHDATCGALYLTYFDADESVISKIETIGARYETPRGIGVGSPKADLLQAYGDELVYCMKEHGSDILVRHDCCYAFQTADTPSYSIVFYMQDGHVAGLRLENMFDAGIDAYAPDNISRFPVVDGEPDFSQRTEPEQEEIDETRAVYIAFQTLTTDANLSGEEQYQCRRTIFENLRYLDWPAYGQLGEAGQEIGTCEALTYWLETMGDLSQNEILGLQLGVQSNLDGFYTENYSRVLANAFFLYPIQFAQLLADNENSVEDSADVVMLTAYGSDLYPEQEAAAIEELRRYGLTGREGAWADFLIERMETPIGDAGQAVPPEGVY
;
A
#
# COMPACT_ATOMS: atom_id res chain seq x y z
N MET A 1 29.27 4.62 33.72
CA MET A 1 28.89 5.46 32.58
C MET A 1 28.72 4.53 31.39
N THR A 2 27.55 4.54 30.75
CA THR A 2 27.29 3.75 29.53
C THR A 2 27.87 4.45 28.30
N LEU A 3 28.02 3.74 27.18
CA LEU A 3 28.44 4.32 25.90
C LEU A 3 27.52 5.48 25.48
N GLY A 4 26.21 5.31 25.62
CA GLY A 4 25.22 6.34 25.30
C GLY A 4 25.36 7.60 26.16
N GLU A 5 25.57 7.43 27.46
CA GLU A 5 25.86 8.56 28.36
C GLU A 5 27.16 9.27 27.97
N HIS A 6 28.18 8.52 27.52
CA HIS A 6 29.47 9.06 27.11
C HIS A 6 29.37 9.89 25.82
N ILE A 7 28.66 9.37 24.82
CA ILE A 7 28.33 10.10 23.58
C ILE A 7 27.59 11.40 23.91
N GLN A 8 26.59 11.33 24.81
CA GLN A 8 25.84 12.51 25.20
C GLN A 8 26.71 13.56 25.90
N GLN A 9 27.64 13.13 26.76
CA GLN A 9 28.56 14.03 27.44
C GLN A 9 29.48 14.76 26.46
N LEU A 10 30.11 14.02 25.54
CA LEU A 10 31.03 14.59 24.54
C LEU A 10 30.30 15.55 23.61
N ARG A 11 29.10 15.19 23.15
CA ARG A 11 28.25 16.08 22.34
C ARG A 11 27.95 17.39 23.06
N LYS A 12 27.52 17.33 24.33
CA LYS A 12 27.21 18.53 25.13
C LYS A 12 28.46 19.36 25.40
N ALA A 13 29.62 18.74 25.58
CA ALA A 13 30.90 19.44 25.76
C ALA A 13 31.30 20.24 24.53
N GLN A 14 30.92 19.80 23.32
CA GLN A 14 31.10 20.54 22.07
C GLN A 14 29.97 21.52 21.75
N GLY A 15 28.94 21.65 22.61
CA GLY A 15 27.82 22.55 22.40
C GLY A 15 26.86 22.14 21.29
N LEU A 16 26.92 20.87 20.83
CA LEU A 16 26.07 20.36 19.75
C LEU A 16 24.70 19.93 20.28
N SER A 17 23.64 20.18 19.52
CA SER A 17 22.33 19.54 19.72
C SER A 17 22.35 18.10 19.16
N GLN A 18 21.40 17.24 19.55
CA GLN A 18 21.31 15.89 18.96
C GLN A 18 21.12 15.95 17.43
N GLU A 19 20.40 16.96 16.95
CA GLU A 19 20.23 17.25 15.52
C GLU A 19 21.54 17.71 14.88
N GLY A 20 22.32 18.55 15.56
CA GLY A 20 23.63 18.99 15.09
C GLY A 20 24.65 17.85 15.00
N LEU A 21 24.63 16.91 15.96
CA LEU A 21 25.45 15.69 15.86
C LEU A 21 24.98 14.79 14.72
N GLY A 22 23.67 14.62 14.56
CA GLY A 22 23.10 13.87 13.44
C GLY A 22 23.53 14.43 12.09
N ALA A 23 23.40 15.75 11.89
CA ALA A 23 23.82 16.44 10.68
C ALA A 23 25.33 16.30 10.40
N ALA A 24 26.18 16.33 11.44
CA ALA A 24 27.62 16.16 11.29
C ALA A 24 28.03 14.74 10.88
N LEU A 25 27.23 13.73 11.25
CA LEU A 25 27.49 12.32 10.96
C LEU A 25 26.69 11.79 9.77
N GLY A 26 25.78 12.58 9.19
CA GLY A 26 24.89 12.13 8.12
C GLY A 26 23.79 11.17 8.59
N VAL A 27 23.37 11.25 9.86
CA VAL A 27 22.35 10.38 10.47
C VAL A 27 21.21 11.20 11.07
N SER A 28 20.06 10.58 11.29
CA SER A 28 18.91 11.28 11.88
C SER A 28 19.13 11.66 13.35
N ARG A 29 18.49 12.73 13.81
CA ARG A 29 18.45 13.11 15.24
C ARG A 29 17.98 11.95 16.13
N GLN A 30 17.05 11.13 15.62
CA GLN A 30 16.48 10.00 16.35
C GLN A 30 17.51 8.89 16.58
N ALA A 31 18.37 8.60 15.60
CA ALA A 31 19.48 7.65 15.76
C ALA A 31 20.41 8.07 16.91
N VAL A 32 20.81 9.34 16.94
CA VAL A 32 21.60 9.92 18.05
C VAL A 32 20.87 9.78 19.38
N SER A 33 19.55 10.02 19.43
CA SER A 33 18.76 9.86 20.65
C SER A 33 18.71 8.41 21.14
N LYS A 34 18.59 7.43 20.24
CA LYS A 34 18.58 6.00 20.57
C LYS A 34 19.95 5.54 21.10
N TRP A 35 21.05 6.04 20.52
CA TRP A 35 22.40 5.78 21.02
C TRP A 35 22.62 6.36 22.41
N GLU A 36 22.25 7.63 22.63
CA GLU A 36 22.42 8.31 23.91
C GLU A 36 21.62 7.68 25.05
N THR A 37 20.47 7.06 24.72
CA THR A 37 19.61 6.37 25.68
C THR A 37 19.93 4.88 25.81
N GLY A 38 20.92 4.37 25.07
CA GLY A 38 21.34 2.97 25.11
C GLY A 38 20.33 2.00 24.50
N GLN A 39 19.35 2.49 23.73
CA GLN A 39 18.36 1.66 23.04
C GLN A 39 18.96 0.92 21.85
N THR A 40 19.95 1.52 21.20
CA THR A 40 20.73 0.91 20.10
C THR A 40 22.19 1.29 20.22
N LEU A 41 23.08 0.49 19.62
CA LEU A 41 24.50 0.80 19.52
C LEU A 41 24.79 1.49 18.17
N PRO A 42 25.66 2.50 18.12
CA PRO A 42 26.16 3.01 16.85
C PRO A 42 27.03 1.95 16.17
N ASP A 43 26.94 1.85 14.83
CA ASP A 43 27.81 0.97 14.07
C ASP A 43 29.28 1.45 14.10
N THR A 44 30.19 0.63 13.57
CA THR A 44 31.62 0.92 13.59
C THR A 44 31.98 2.19 12.80
N ALA A 45 31.28 2.50 11.70
CA ALA A 45 31.56 3.69 10.90
C ALA A 45 31.17 4.96 11.68
N ASN A 46 29.99 4.95 12.31
CA ASN A 46 29.49 6.02 13.16
C ASN A 46 30.32 6.20 14.44
N LEU A 47 30.82 5.11 15.03
CA LEU A 47 31.75 5.18 16.17
C LEU A 47 33.08 5.85 15.79
N LEU A 48 33.65 5.50 14.63
CA LEU A 48 34.89 6.11 14.13
C LEU A 48 34.70 7.59 13.79
N ALA A 49 33.60 7.93 13.10
CA ALA A 49 33.25 9.31 12.78
C ALA A 49 33.00 10.15 14.04
N MET A 50 32.35 9.60 15.06
CA MET A 50 32.20 10.26 16.37
C MET A 50 33.52 10.42 17.10
N ALA A 51 34.40 9.43 17.07
CA ALA A 51 35.73 9.50 17.68
C ALA A 51 36.56 10.63 17.05
N GLU A 52 36.55 10.73 15.71
CA GLU A 52 37.19 11.83 14.97
C GLU A 52 36.57 13.19 15.30
N LEU A 53 35.24 13.29 15.31
CA LEU A 53 34.51 14.52 15.61
C LEU A 53 34.75 15.01 17.04
N PHE A 54 34.79 14.08 18.01
CA PHE A 54 35.03 14.37 19.42
C PHE A 54 36.51 14.53 19.77
N GLY A 55 37.42 14.13 18.88
CA GLY A 55 38.87 14.19 19.10
C GLY A 55 39.36 13.17 20.13
N VAL A 56 38.67 12.04 20.27
CA VAL A 56 39.01 10.93 21.18
C VAL A 56 39.34 9.67 20.38
N SER A 57 40.00 8.69 20.99
CA SER A 57 40.16 7.38 20.33
C SER A 57 38.84 6.59 20.36
N ALA A 58 38.61 5.73 19.36
CA ALA A 58 37.43 4.85 19.35
C ALA A 58 37.39 3.92 20.57
N ASP A 59 38.56 3.51 21.07
CA ASP A 59 38.69 2.76 22.33
C ASP A 59 38.28 3.61 23.54
N GLU A 60 38.72 4.88 23.64
CA GLU A 60 38.25 5.78 24.70
C GLU A 60 36.74 6.03 24.66
N LEU A 61 36.16 6.11 23.46
CA LEU A 61 34.73 6.25 23.29
C LEU A 61 33.99 5.02 23.84
N ALA A 62 34.56 3.82 23.66
CA ALA A 62 33.96 2.52 23.98
C ALA A 62 34.24 1.97 25.40
N ILE A 63 35.25 2.46 26.14
CA ILE A 63 35.66 1.87 27.42
C ILE A 63 34.68 2.22 28.56
N GLN A 64 34.07 1.19 29.15
CA GLN A 64 33.46 1.23 30.49
C GLN A 64 34.56 1.16 31.55
N LYS A 65 34.77 2.24 32.31
CA LYS A 65 35.70 2.21 33.44
C LYS A 65 34.99 1.59 34.66
N GLU A 66 35.26 0.33 34.97
CA GLU A 66 35.08 -0.22 36.32
C GLU A 66 36.13 0.41 37.24
N THR A 67 35.70 1.10 38.28
CA THR A 67 36.54 1.36 39.46
C THR A 67 35.63 1.48 40.69
N ASP A 68 35.85 0.56 41.63
CA ASP A 68 35.41 0.59 43.02
C ASP A 68 35.97 1.81 43.79
N ASP A 69 35.15 2.21 44.77
CA ASP A 69 35.40 2.98 46.00
C ASP A 69 35.79 4.47 46.03
N ALA A 70 35.03 5.17 46.89
CA ALA A 70 34.93 6.60 47.24
C ALA A 70 36.13 7.13 48.11
N PRO A 71 36.20 8.41 48.60
CA PRO A 71 35.15 9.44 48.70
C PRO A 71 35.52 10.94 48.48
N ALA A 72 34.43 11.73 48.30
CA ALA A 72 34.12 13.12 48.73
C ALA A 72 35.18 14.25 48.78
N GLN A 73 34.87 15.41 48.16
CA GLN A 73 34.65 16.72 48.85
C GLN A 73 34.23 17.88 47.91
N GLU A 74 33.05 18.45 48.24
CA GLU A 74 32.55 19.85 48.29
C GLU A 74 32.78 20.95 47.21
N ALA A 75 31.72 21.78 47.09
CA ALA A 75 31.38 22.84 46.12
C ALA A 75 32.12 24.20 46.34
N PRO A 76 31.85 25.28 45.55
CA PRO A 76 30.67 26.13 45.80
C PRO A 76 30.05 26.89 44.59
N THR A 77 28.72 27.11 44.71
CA THR A 77 27.86 28.29 44.42
C THR A 77 28.18 29.35 43.34
N SER A 78 27.10 29.83 42.67
CA SER A 78 26.72 31.26 42.40
C SER A 78 26.08 31.37 41.00
N GLU A 79 25.06 32.16 40.65
CA GLU A 79 24.00 32.95 41.28
C GLU A 79 23.01 33.29 40.13
N ARG A 80 21.73 33.51 40.47
CA ARG A 80 20.70 34.02 39.56
C ARG A 80 20.79 35.55 39.45
N GLY A 81 20.62 36.11 38.24
CA GLY A 81 20.43 37.53 37.95
C GLY A 81 20.12 37.80 36.46
N PRO A 82 19.56 38.97 36.07
CA PRO A 82 18.11 39.09 35.94
C PRO A 82 17.55 39.37 34.53
N LEU A 83 16.25 39.13 34.47
CA LEU A 83 15.23 39.54 33.51
C LEU A 83 15.37 40.98 32.96
N CYS A 84 15.61 41.11 31.65
CA CYS A 84 15.21 42.24 30.80
C CYS A 84 15.51 41.88 29.35
N PHE A 85 14.51 41.50 28.53
CA PHE A 85 14.45 41.69 27.06
C PHE A 85 13.22 40.94 26.51
N PHE A 86 12.01 41.40 26.85
CA PHE A 86 10.77 40.92 26.23
C PHE A 86 9.80 42.07 25.94
N LEU A 87 10.24 43.11 25.23
CA LEU A 87 9.34 44.17 24.72
C LEU A 87 9.75 44.75 23.34
N THR A 88 10.48 44.00 22.53
CA THR A 88 10.86 44.41 21.16
C THR A 88 10.17 43.66 20.00
N PRO A 89 9.66 42.42 20.10
CA PRO A 89 9.06 41.77 18.93
C PRO A 89 7.61 42.20 18.62
N ILE A 90 6.87 42.73 19.61
CA ILE A 90 5.45 43.09 19.44
C ILE A 90 5.27 44.43 18.70
N ALA A 91 6.19 45.38 18.89
CA ALA A 91 6.13 46.68 18.23
C ALA A 91 6.41 46.59 16.72
N VAL A 92 7.28 45.66 16.30
CA VAL A 92 7.63 45.45 14.88
C VAL A 92 6.47 44.80 14.13
N ALA A 93 5.79 43.82 14.74
CA ALA A 93 4.62 43.16 14.13
C ALA A 93 3.46 44.15 13.89
N LEU A 94 3.22 45.08 14.81
CA LEU A 94 2.14 46.08 14.67
C LEU A 94 2.43 47.10 13.56
N ILE A 95 3.70 47.45 13.32
CA ILE A 95 4.10 48.36 12.24
C ILE A 95 3.92 47.69 10.87
N VAL A 96 4.22 46.39 10.75
CA VAL A 96 4.02 45.63 9.50
C VAL A 96 2.53 45.49 9.16
N ILE A 97 1.70 45.17 10.15
CA ILE A 97 0.24 45.05 9.96
C ILE A 97 -0.38 46.40 9.58
N ALA A 98 0.04 47.50 10.23
CA ALA A 98 -0.40 48.85 9.88
C ALA A 98 0.04 49.25 8.46
N GLY A 99 1.24 48.84 8.02
CA GLY A 99 1.74 49.06 6.66
C GLY A 99 0.93 48.30 5.60
N MET A 100 0.56 47.04 5.86
CA MET A 100 -0.28 46.24 4.95
C MET A 100 -1.71 46.78 4.85
N ALA A 101 -2.30 47.22 5.97
CA ALA A 101 -3.61 47.85 5.97
C ALA A 101 -3.61 49.19 5.21
N LEU A 102 -2.56 50.00 5.37
CA LEU A 102 -2.41 51.28 4.68
C LEU A 102 -2.22 51.10 3.16
N TRP A 103 -1.55 50.01 2.74
CA TRP A 103 -1.40 49.66 1.33
C TRP A 103 -2.73 49.25 0.67
N PHE A 104 -3.60 48.56 1.40
CA PHE A 104 -4.95 48.22 0.93
C PHE A 104 -5.85 49.45 0.77
N ILE A 105 -5.71 50.45 1.64
CA ILE A 105 -6.51 51.70 1.60
C ILE A 105 -6.02 52.66 0.49
N LEU A 106 -4.75 52.60 0.11
CA LEU A 106 -4.15 53.52 -0.87
C LEU A 106 -4.12 52.99 -2.31
N ARG A 107 -4.69 51.80 -2.60
CA ARG A 107 -4.80 51.31 -3.97
C ARG A 107 -5.85 52.13 -4.75
N PRO A 108 -5.51 52.75 -5.89
CA PRO A 108 -6.49 53.39 -6.75
C PRO A 108 -7.33 52.33 -7.47
N GLU A 109 -8.65 52.51 -7.48
CA GLU A 109 -9.59 51.65 -8.20
C GLU A 109 -9.31 51.65 -9.72
N PRO A 110 -9.38 50.48 -10.39
CA PRO A 110 -9.44 50.44 -11.84
C PRO A 110 -10.79 51.01 -12.29
N SER A 111 -10.76 52.21 -12.87
CA SER A 111 -11.89 52.82 -13.56
C SER A 111 -12.11 52.09 -14.89
N GLY A 112 -13.08 51.20 -14.90
CA GLY A 112 -13.58 50.51 -16.09
C GLY A 112 -15.08 50.39 -16.01
N THR A 113 -15.78 51.31 -16.67
CA THR A 113 -17.22 51.29 -16.89
C THR A 113 -17.69 49.94 -17.43
N VAL A 114 -18.61 49.29 -16.73
CA VAL A 114 -19.40 48.16 -17.23
C VAL A 114 -20.38 48.69 -18.28
N PRO A 115 -20.30 48.30 -19.56
CA PRO A 115 -21.46 48.37 -20.42
C PRO A 115 -22.35 47.18 -20.09
N ASN A 116 -23.62 47.44 -19.80
CA ASN A 116 -24.68 46.45 -20.00
C ASN A 116 -24.51 45.85 -21.40
N SER A 117 -24.13 44.58 -21.48
CA SER A 117 -24.35 43.75 -22.66
C SER A 117 -25.16 42.56 -22.21
N SER A 118 -26.43 42.59 -22.59
CA SER A 118 -27.24 41.40 -22.84
C SER A 118 -26.38 40.29 -23.42
N VAL A 119 -26.36 39.14 -22.75
CA VAL A 119 -25.92 37.87 -23.32
C VAL A 119 -26.75 37.64 -24.60
N PRO A 120 -26.16 37.59 -25.80
CA PRO A 120 -26.86 37.03 -26.93
C PRO A 120 -26.89 35.51 -26.75
N PRO A 121 -27.97 34.82 -27.15
CA PRO A 121 -27.98 33.36 -27.15
C PRO A 121 -26.91 32.92 -28.15
N VAL A 122 -25.94 32.12 -27.71
CA VAL A 122 -24.99 31.49 -28.61
C VAL A 122 -25.76 30.40 -29.34
N SER A 123 -26.22 30.75 -30.53
CA SER A 123 -26.69 29.79 -31.53
C SER A 123 -25.50 29.07 -32.14
N SER A 124 -25.65 27.75 -32.25
CA SER A 124 -24.82 26.81 -33.01
C SER A 124 -24.21 27.42 -34.28
N GLU A 125 -22.88 27.36 -34.39
CA GLU A 125 -22.20 27.23 -35.68
C GLU A 125 -20.76 26.74 -35.42
N ALA A 126 -20.54 25.47 -35.78
CA ALA A 126 -19.25 24.79 -35.74
C ALA A 126 -18.22 25.47 -36.65
N ALA A 127 -17.09 25.89 -36.09
CA ALA A 127 -15.79 26.03 -36.78
C ALA A 127 -14.65 26.35 -35.80
N GLY A 128 -13.96 25.32 -35.29
CA GLY A 128 -12.53 25.35 -34.95
C GLY A 128 -12.08 26.25 -33.80
N GLU A 129 -12.58 26.03 -32.58
CA GLU A 129 -11.77 26.28 -31.39
C GLU A 129 -10.78 25.14 -31.22
N ALA A 130 -9.50 25.46 -30.97
CA ALA A 130 -8.53 24.44 -30.61
C ALA A 130 -8.96 23.86 -29.26
N LEU A 131 -9.34 22.58 -29.24
CA LEU A 131 -9.75 21.88 -28.02
C LEU A 131 -8.65 21.98 -26.96
N GLY A 132 -9.03 22.19 -25.70
CA GLY A 132 -8.09 22.27 -24.58
C GLY A 132 -7.44 20.92 -24.27
N ASP A 133 -6.29 20.91 -23.60
CA ASP A 133 -5.54 19.67 -23.29
C ASP A 133 -6.32 18.69 -22.39
N PHE A 134 -7.36 19.15 -21.68
CA PHE A 134 -8.22 18.37 -20.79
C PHE A 134 -9.57 18.05 -21.42
N THR A 135 -9.50 17.64 -22.69
CA THR A 135 -10.61 17.15 -23.49
C THR A 135 -10.33 15.72 -23.94
N LEU A 136 -11.37 14.91 -24.06
CA LEU A 136 -11.32 13.57 -24.68
C LEU A 136 -12.15 13.59 -25.97
N CYS A 137 -11.59 13.08 -27.07
CA CYS A 137 -12.15 13.15 -28.41
C CYS A 137 -12.41 11.76 -28.99
N TRP A 138 -13.44 11.65 -29.84
CA TRP A 138 -13.71 10.43 -30.61
C TRP A 138 -14.54 10.69 -31.87
N ASP A 139 -14.58 9.70 -32.78
CA ASP A 139 -15.55 9.62 -33.88
C ASP A 139 -16.07 8.18 -33.99
N LEU A 140 -17.34 7.99 -33.62
CA LEU A 140 -18.02 6.68 -33.66
C LEU A 140 -18.82 6.46 -34.96
N GLY A 141 -18.67 7.35 -35.94
CA GLY A 141 -19.41 7.32 -37.21
C GLY A 141 -20.64 8.24 -37.24
N SER A 142 -20.95 8.92 -36.13
CA SER A 142 -21.93 10.01 -36.03
C SER A 142 -21.33 11.39 -36.34
N GLY A 143 -19.99 11.48 -36.40
CA GLY A 143 -19.22 12.72 -36.48
C GLY A 143 -18.27 12.85 -35.30
N PRO A 144 -17.38 13.85 -35.32
CA PRO A 144 -16.47 14.12 -34.22
C PRO A 144 -17.24 14.61 -33.00
N GLU A 145 -17.00 13.97 -31.86
CA GLU A 145 -17.57 14.30 -30.55
C GLU A 145 -16.44 14.46 -29.53
N HIS A 146 -16.72 15.16 -28.44
CA HIS A 146 -15.77 15.39 -27.36
C HIS A 146 -16.44 15.61 -26.00
N LEU A 147 -15.67 15.48 -24.93
CA LEU A 147 -16.01 15.88 -23.55
C LEU A 147 -14.83 16.59 -22.93
N SER A 148 -15.08 17.64 -22.16
CA SER A 148 -14.05 18.36 -21.41
C SER A 148 -14.31 18.32 -19.91
N LEU A 149 -13.26 18.46 -19.11
CA LEU A 149 -13.46 18.75 -17.68
C LEU A 149 -14.06 20.15 -17.52
N GLY A 150 -14.92 20.31 -16.52
CA GLY A 150 -15.53 21.59 -16.17
C GLY A 150 -17.01 21.67 -16.48
N GLN A 151 -17.52 22.91 -16.58
CA GLN A 151 -18.91 23.17 -16.91
C GLN A 151 -19.20 22.67 -18.33
N GLU A 152 -20.15 21.77 -18.42
CA GLU A 152 -20.70 21.30 -19.68
C GLU A 152 -22.17 21.75 -19.75
N GLY A 153 -22.73 21.73 -20.96
CA GLY A 153 -24.08 22.25 -21.23
C GLY A 153 -25.21 21.48 -20.54
N ASP A 154 -26.41 21.49 -21.14
CA ASP A 154 -27.57 20.79 -20.57
C ASP A 154 -27.32 19.27 -20.49
N PHE A 155 -26.92 18.85 -19.31
CA PHE A 155 -27.51 17.75 -18.57
C PHE A 155 -27.85 16.47 -19.38
N PRO A 156 -26.95 15.63 -19.91
CA PRO A 156 -25.54 15.79 -20.15
C PRO A 156 -24.79 17.05 -20.49
N PHE A 157 -24.28 16.94 -21.70
CA PHE A 157 -22.92 17.33 -22.04
C PHE A 157 -22.86 17.72 -23.52
N ASP A 158 -23.99 18.11 -24.11
CA ASP A 158 -24.16 18.40 -25.55
C ASP A 158 -23.54 17.34 -26.50
N THR A 159 -23.37 16.11 -25.98
CA THR A 159 -22.72 14.95 -26.61
C THR A 159 -23.67 13.74 -26.47
N SER A 160 -23.75 12.89 -27.49
CA SER A 160 -24.77 11.82 -27.57
C SER A 160 -24.41 10.59 -26.74
N LEU A 161 -24.54 10.68 -25.40
CA LEU A 161 -24.28 9.56 -24.49
C LEU A 161 -25.56 8.92 -23.96
N GLU A 162 -25.50 7.60 -23.77
CA GLU A 162 -26.54 6.82 -23.12
C GLU A 162 -25.94 6.05 -21.95
N LEU A 163 -26.64 6.05 -20.81
CA LEU A 163 -26.28 5.21 -19.66
C LEU A 163 -26.38 3.73 -20.02
N THR A 164 -25.28 3.00 -19.86
CA THR A 164 -25.23 1.55 -20.08
C THR A 164 -25.27 0.75 -18.78
N ALA A 165 -25.12 1.42 -17.65
CA ALA A 165 -25.29 0.84 -16.32
C ALA A 165 -26.10 1.78 -15.42
N ARG A 166 -26.46 1.28 -14.24
CA ARG A 166 -27.10 2.10 -13.21
C ARG A 166 -26.14 3.19 -12.77
N GLU A 167 -26.63 4.43 -12.79
CA GLU A 167 -25.98 5.59 -12.21
C GLU A 167 -25.96 5.50 -10.68
N TRP A 168 -24.82 5.83 -10.08
CA TRP A 168 -24.64 5.87 -8.63
C TRP A 168 -24.55 7.31 -8.16
N VAL A 169 -25.30 7.63 -7.10
CA VAL A 169 -25.37 8.98 -6.54
C VAL A 169 -24.96 8.93 -5.07
N TYR A 170 -24.03 9.79 -4.67
CA TYR A 170 -23.52 9.88 -3.31
C TYR A 170 -23.28 11.35 -2.92
N GLY A 171 -23.64 11.69 -1.69
CA GLY A 171 -23.46 13.04 -1.17
C GLY A 171 -22.01 13.30 -0.75
N SER A 172 -21.56 14.54 -0.92
CA SER A 172 -20.29 15.02 -0.39
C SER A 172 -20.47 15.86 0.89
N ASP A 173 -19.39 16.03 1.64
CA ASP A 173 -19.33 16.93 2.81
C ASP A 173 -19.58 18.41 2.46
N TRP A 174 -19.52 18.74 1.17
CA TRP A 174 -19.80 20.07 0.61
C TRP A 174 -21.28 20.32 0.33
N GLY A 175 -22.15 19.33 0.60
CA GLY A 175 -23.59 19.43 0.36
C GLY A 175 -23.96 19.37 -1.13
N VAL A 176 -23.09 18.81 -1.95
CA VAL A 176 -23.30 18.56 -3.38
C VAL A 176 -23.33 17.05 -3.60
N ASP A 177 -24.30 16.58 -4.38
CA ASP A 177 -24.40 15.18 -4.79
C ASP A 177 -23.50 14.93 -6.00
N PHE A 178 -22.62 13.94 -5.90
CA PHE A 178 -21.82 13.44 -7.00
C PHE A 178 -22.52 12.26 -7.64
N HIS A 179 -22.32 12.16 -8.95
CA HIS A 179 -22.94 11.17 -9.80
C HIS A 179 -21.86 10.45 -10.59
N ASP A 180 -21.83 9.12 -10.45
CA ASP A 180 -20.99 8.25 -11.28
C ASP A 180 -21.86 7.61 -12.36
N ALA A 181 -21.59 7.97 -13.61
CA ALA A 181 -22.28 7.49 -14.80
C ALA A 181 -21.37 6.60 -15.65
N THR A 182 -21.91 5.47 -16.10
CA THR A 182 -21.25 4.60 -17.08
C THR A 182 -21.97 4.69 -18.43
N CYS A 183 -21.27 5.19 -19.43
CA CYS A 183 -21.77 5.43 -20.78
C CYS A 183 -20.95 4.63 -21.81
N GLY A 184 -21.16 3.31 -21.82
CA GLY A 184 -20.40 2.39 -22.66
C GLY A 184 -18.97 2.23 -22.15
N ALA A 185 -18.01 2.81 -22.87
CA ALA A 185 -16.59 2.79 -22.53
C ALA A 185 -16.11 4.07 -21.82
N LEU A 186 -17.01 5.03 -21.57
CA LEU A 186 -16.76 6.24 -20.79
C LEU A 186 -17.34 6.06 -19.39
N TYR A 187 -16.52 6.35 -18.38
CA TYR A 187 -16.92 6.44 -16.98
C TYR A 187 -16.77 7.89 -16.54
N LEU A 188 -17.84 8.49 -16.04
CA LEU A 188 -17.91 9.92 -15.77
C LEU A 188 -18.28 10.12 -14.30
N THR A 189 -17.60 11.06 -13.66
CA THR A 189 -18.07 11.64 -12.41
C THR A 189 -18.40 13.10 -12.66
N TYR A 190 -19.61 13.52 -12.27
CA TYR A 190 -20.06 14.90 -12.36
C TYR A 190 -20.92 15.25 -11.14
N PHE A 191 -21.22 16.53 -11.00
CA PHE A 191 -22.19 17.02 -10.03
C PHE A 191 -23.00 18.17 -10.62
N ASP A 192 -24.22 18.34 -10.11
CA ASP A 192 -25.11 19.41 -10.55
C ASP A 192 -24.86 20.68 -9.73
N ALA A 193 -24.42 21.74 -10.41
CA ALA A 193 -24.41 23.11 -9.91
C ALA A 193 -25.44 23.96 -10.69
N ASP A 194 -25.16 25.25 -10.94
CA ASP A 194 -25.99 26.05 -11.86
C ASP A 194 -25.96 25.49 -13.31
N GLU A 195 -24.86 24.81 -13.66
CA GLU A 195 -24.65 23.95 -14.82
C GLU A 195 -24.00 22.65 -14.32
N SER A 196 -24.13 21.55 -15.06
CA SER A 196 -23.50 20.30 -14.64
C SER A 196 -21.99 20.35 -14.90
N VAL A 197 -21.23 19.94 -13.90
CA VAL A 197 -19.76 20.03 -13.92
C VAL A 197 -19.17 18.64 -13.95
N ILE A 198 -18.46 18.31 -15.03
CA ILE A 198 -17.68 17.07 -15.11
C ILE A 198 -16.41 17.25 -14.29
N SER A 199 -16.26 16.42 -13.26
CA SER A 199 -15.06 16.37 -12.43
C SER A 199 -14.11 15.25 -12.84
N LYS A 200 -14.59 14.18 -13.49
CA LYS A 200 -13.76 13.06 -13.91
C LYS A 200 -14.29 12.40 -15.17
N ILE A 201 -13.39 12.06 -16.08
CA ILE A 201 -13.64 11.30 -17.31
C ILE A 201 -12.61 10.17 -17.38
N GLU A 202 -13.07 8.94 -17.49
CA GLU A 202 -12.20 7.76 -17.57
C GLU A 202 -12.59 6.87 -18.75
N THR A 203 -11.61 6.24 -19.38
CA THR A 203 -11.87 5.27 -20.44
C THR A 203 -10.76 4.24 -20.62
N ILE A 204 -11.17 3.05 -21.03
CA ILE A 204 -10.30 1.98 -21.55
C ILE A 204 -10.60 1.68 -23.04
N GLY A 205 -11.38 2.55 -23.70
CA GLY A 205 -11.79 2.37 -25.08
C GLY A 205 -10.74 2.86 -26.07
N ALA A 206 -10.34 2.00 -27.01
CA ALA A 206 -9.35 2.33 -28.06
C ALA A 206 -9.81 3.37 -29.10
N ARG A 207 -11.06 3.84 -29.03
CA ARG A 207 -11.61 4.86 -29.95
C ARG A 207 -11.56 6.28 -29.39
N TYR A 208 -11.09 6.43 -28.16
CA TYR A 208 -11.01 7.72 -27.48
C TYR A 208 -9.55 8.15 -27.39
N GLU A 209 -9.30 9.41 -27.69
CA GLU A 209 -7.96 10.00 -27.74
C GLU A 209 -7.94 11.41 -27.17
N THR A 210 -6.77 11.84 -26.70
CA THR A 210 -6.53 13.25 -26.37
C THR A 210 -6.40 14.09 -27.64
N PRO A 211 -6.54 15.43 -27.56
CA PRO A 211 -6.27 16.33 -28.70
C PRO A 211 -4.85 16.22 -29.27
N ARG A 212 -3.91 15.66 -28.50
CA ARG A 212 -2.54 15.37 -28.94
C ARG A 212 -2.39 14.01 -29.64
N GLY A 213 -3.51 13.30 -29.87
CA GLY A 213 -3.56 12.03 -30.59
C GLY A 213 -3.13 10.81 -29.77
N ILE A 214 -3.16 10.91 -28.43
CA ILE A 214 -2.82 9.79 -27.56
C ILE A 214 -4.10 9.13 -27.07
N GLY A 215 -4.32 7.89 -27.47
CA GLY A 215 -5.45 7.05 -27.06
C GLY A 215 -5.02 5.73 -26.42
N VAL A 216 -5.99 4.93 -25.98
CA VAL A 216 -5.74 3.57 -25.49
C VAL A 216 -5.15 2.70 -26.61
N GLY A 217 -4.04 2.02 -26.32
CA GLY A 217 -3.22 1.27 -27.26
C GLY A 217 -2.03 2.05 -27.84
N SER A 218 -1.90 3.35 -27.56
CA SER A 218 -0.75 4.14 -28.01
C SER A 218 0.53 3.66 -27.33
N PRO A 219 1.67 3.54 -28.03
CA PRO A 219 2.93 3.16 -27.42
C PRO A 219 3.51 4.29 -26.56
N LYS A 220 4.30 3.94 -25.53
CA LYS A 220 5.02 4.91 -24.68
C LYS A 220 5.78 5.97 -25.50
N ALA A 221 6.40 5.57 -26.62
CA ALA A 221 7.15 6.48 -27.46
C ALA A 221 6.30 7.64 -28.02
N ASP A 222 5.07 7.36 -28.43
CA ASP A 222 4.17 8.38 -28.99
C ASP A 222 3.68 9.32 -27.88
N LEU A 223 3.37 8.78 -26.70
CA LEU A 223 3.04 9.56 -25.51
C LEU A 223 4.16 10.54 -25.14
N LEU A 224 5.40 10.05 -25.06
CA LEU A 224 6.56 10.88 -24.75
C LEU A 224 6.82 11.93 -25.84
N GLN A 225 6.56 11.61 -27.11
CA GLN A 225 6.69 12.59 -28.19
C GLN A 225 5.62 13.70 -28.11
N ALA A 226 4.41 13.36 -27.67
CA ALA A 226 3.29 14.29 -27.61
C ALA A 226 3.33 15.23 -26.38
N TYR A 227 3.84 14.76 -25.25
CA TYR A 227 3.85 15.53 -23.99
C TYR A 227 5.26 15.87 -23.46
N GLY A 228 6.29 15.11 -23.85
CA GLY A 228 7.69 15.42 -23.50
C GLY A 228 7.98 15.43 -22.01
N ASP A 229 8.90 16.32 -21.61
CA ASP A 229 9.36 16.49 -20.22
C ASP A 229 8.32 17.16 -19.30
N GLU A 230 7.15 17.54 -19.83
CA GLU A 230 6.03 18.04 -19.02
C GLU A 230 5.30 16.90 -18.28
N LEU A 231 5.59 15.64 -18.63
CA LEU A 231 5.06 14.48 -17.94
C LEU A 231 5.73 14.25 -16.59
N VAL A 232 4.92 13.75 -15.66
CA VAL A 232 5.38 13.19 -14.40
C VAL A 232 5.15 11.69 -14.43
N TYR A 233 6.19 10.91 -14.18
CA TYR A 233 6.10 9.46 -14.02
C TYR A 233 5.59 9.15 -12.61
N CYS A 234 4.56 8.33 -12.52
CA CYS A 234 3.93 7.92 -11.29
C CYS A 234 4.08 6.42 -11.13
N MET A 235 4.42 5.99 -9.91
CA MET A 235 4.43 4.57 -9.58
C MET A 235 3.04 3.96 -9.74
N LYS A 236 3.03 2.64 -9.91
CA LYS A 236 1.82 1.82 -9.96
C LYS A 236 0.84 2.18 -8.83
N GLU A 237 -0.43 2.36 -9.18
CA GLU A 237 -1.48 2.53 -8.18
C GLU A 237 -1.79 1.19 -7.51
N HIS A 238 -2.11 1.23 -6.22
CA HIS A 238 -2.48 0.07 -5.42
C HIS A 238 -3.88 0.27 -4.83
N GLY A 239 -4.64 -0.82 -4.70
CA GLY A 239 -5.94 -0.82 -4.02
C GLY A 239 -7.09 -1.33 -4.89
N SER A 240 -8.31 -1.15 -4.41
CA SER A 240 -9.51 -1.75 -5.01
C SER A 240 -10.17 -0.92 -6.12
N ASP A 241 -9.89 0.38 -6.15
CA ASP A 241 -10.56 1.36 -7.03
C ASP A 241 -9.60 1.87 -8.11
N ILE A 242 -9.18 0.97 -8.99
CA ILE A 242 -8.36 1.29 -10.16
C ILE A 242 -9.21 1.22 -11.43
N LEU A 243 -8.91 2.07 -12.42
CA LEU A 243 -9.59 2.03 -13.72
C LEU A 243 -9.24 0.76 -14.50
N VAL A 244 -7.95 0.44 -14.57
CA VAL A 244 -7.40 -0.66 -15.38
C VAL A 244 -6.12 -1.16 -14.74
N ARG A 245 -5.79 -2.44 -14.94
CA ARG A 245 -4.48 -2.97 -14.55
C ARG A 245 -3.36 -2.26 -15.29
N HIS A 246 -2.28 -1.94 -14.60
CA HIS A 246 -1.17 -1.19 -15.15
C HIS A 246 0.11 -1.38 -14.32
N ASP A 247 1.25 -1.11 -14.95
CA ASP A 247 2.59 -1.23 -14.35
C ASP A 247 3.08 0.10 -13.76
N CYS A 248 2.62 1.22 -14.32
CA CYS A 248 2.88 2.58 -13.88
C CYS A 248 1.87 3.53 -14.55
N CYS A 249 1.91 4.82 -14.21
CA CYS A 249 1.18 5.84 -14.96
C CYS A 249 2.05 7.07 -15.26
N TYR A 250 1.65 7.86 -16.25
CA TYR A 250 2.20 9.19 -16.49
C TYR A 250 1.09 10.22 -16.30
N ALA A 251 1.40 11.35 -15.69
CA ALA A 251 0.44 12.43 -15.48
C ALA A 251 0.92 13.73 -16.12
N PHE A 252 -0.03 14.56 -16.54
CA PHE A 252 0.21 15.88 -17.11
C PHE A 252 -0.77 16.90 -16.53
N GLN A 253 -0.26 18.09 -16.21
CA GLN A 253 -1.03 19.24 -15.74
C GLN A 253 -0.50 20.52 -16.40
N THR A 254 -1.34 21.55 -16.50
CA THR A 254 -0.93 22.87 -17.01
C THR A 254 -1.16 23.96 -15.96
N ALA A 255 -0.42 25.07 -16.09
CA ALA A 255 -0.61 26.22 -15.22
C ALA A 255 -1.91 26.99 -15.50
N ASP A 256 -2.47 26.86 -16.71
CA ASP A 256 -3.67 27.60 -17.14
C ASP A 256 -4.95 27.01 -16.53
N THR A 257 -4.99 25.69 -16.34
CA THR A 257 -6.09 24.98 -15.67
C THR A 257 -5.49 24.13 -14.55
N PRO A 258 -5.11 24.78 -13.44
CA PRO A 258 -4.21 24.19 -12.45
C PRO A 258 -4.79 22.93 -11.79
N SER A 259 -6.11 22.86 -11.61
CA SER A 259 -6.74 21.70 -10.97
C SER A 259 -6.99 20.54 -11.93
N TYR A 260 -6.80 20.70 -13.24
CA TYR A 260 -7.04 19.62 -14.19
C TYR A 260 -5.78 18.81 -14.42
N SER A 261 -5.98 17.51 -14.55
CA SER A 261 -4.93 16.54 -14.84
C SER A 261 -5.40 15.55 -15.87
N ILE A 262 -4.45 14.98 -16.62
CA ILE A 262 -4.65 13.77 -17.39
C ILE A 262 -3.62 12.74 -16.96
N VAL A 263 -4.09 11.50 -16.76
CA VAL A 263 -3.31 10.34 -16.37
C VAL A 263 -3.41 9.29 -17.47
N PHE A 264 -2.24 8.79 -17.88
CA PHE A 264 -2.05 7.72 -18.83
C PHE A 264 -1.62 6.46 -18.08
N TYR A 265 -2.52 5.49 -17.95
CA TYR A 265 -2.21 4.20 -17.36
C TYR A 265 -1.40 3.37 -18.34
N MET A 266 -0.27 2.83 -17.93
CA MET A 266 0.65 2.11 -18.81
C MET A 266 0.69 0.63 -18.45
N GLN A 267 0.47 -0.23 -19.44
CA GLN A 267 0.63 -1.68 -19.30
C GLN A 267 1.40 -2.21 -20.49
N ASP A 268 2.45 -3.01 -20.25
CA ASP A 268 3.26 -3.64 -21.31
C ASP A 268 3.77 -2.63 -22.36
N GLY A 269 4.15 -1.42 -21.90
CA GLY A 269 4.68 -0.34 -22.75
C GLY A 269 3.65 0.42 -23.59
N HIS A 270 2.35 0.18 -23.40
CA HIS A 270 1.26 0.85 -24.12
C HIS A 270 0.28 1.51 -23.13
N VAL A 271 -0.44 2.52 -23.59
CA VAL A 271 -1.52 3.15 -22.82
C VAL A 271 -2.68 2.15 -22.69
N ALA A 272 -3.00 1.74 -21.47
CA ALA A 272 -4.10 0.82 -21.14
C ALA A 272 -5.40 1.56 -20.80
N GLY A 273 -5.30 2.81 -20.35
CA GLY A 273 -6.44 3.63 -19.96
C GLY A 273 -6.07 5.10 -19.84
N LEU A 274 -7.10 5.95 -19.88
CA LEU A 274 -7.00 7.39 -19.72
C LEU A 274 -7.91 7.83 -18.59
N ARG A 275 -7.43 8.75 -17.75
CA ARG A 275 -8.24 9.49 -16.77
C ARG A 275 -7.97 10.98 -16.93
N LEU A 276 -9.00 11.76 -17.17
CA LEU A 276 -8.99 13.20 -16.98
C LEU A 276 -9.70 13.48 -15.67
N GLU A 277 -9.09 14.26 -14.78
CA GLU A 277 -9.65 14.53 -13.46
C GLU A 277 -9.37 15.95 -12.99
N ASN A 278 -10.38 16.55 -12.36
CA ASN A 278 -10.27 17.75 -11.56
C ASN A 278 -9.81 17.37 -10.15
N MET A 279 -8.55 17.66 -9.84
CA MET A 279 -7.89 17.38 -8.57
C MET A 279 -8.30 18.35 -7.44
N PHE A 280 -9.29 19.22 -7.70
CA PHE A 280 -9.87 20.18 -6.76
C PHE A 280 -8.79 21.00 -6.02
N ASP A 281 -8.71 20.86 -4.70
CA ASP A 281 -7.83 21.64 -3.81
C ASP A 281 -6.34 21.40 -4.07
N ALA A 282 -5.97 20.29 -4.73
CA ALA A 282 -4.56 19.97 -4.99
C ALA A 282 -3.93 20.82 -6.10
N GLY A 283 -4.72 21.34 -7.05
CA GLY A 283 -4.21 22.21 -8.12
C GLY A 283 -3.05 21.56 -8.90
N ILE A 284 -2.05 22.39 -9.29
CA ILE A 284 -0.85 21.93 -10.02
C ILE A 284 0.07 21.04 -9.19
N ASP A 285 -0.18 20.93 -7.89
CA ASP A 285 0.64 20.12 -6.99
C ASP A 285 0.17 18.66 -6.94
N ALA A 286 -0.99 18.36 -7.54
CA ALA A 286 -1.61 17.03 -7.49
C ALA A 286 -0.72 15.91 -8.03
N TYR A 287 0.01 16.18 -9.12
CA TYR A 287 1.02 15.31 -9.69
C TYR A 287 2.40 15.95 -9.69
N ALA A 288 2.71 16.84 -8.73
CA ALA A 288 4.07 17.33 -8.57
C ALA A 288 5.00 16.17 -8.16
N PRO A 289 6.27 16.18 -8.63
CA PRO A 289 7.24 15.20 -8.18
C PRO A 289 7.39 15.21 -6.65
N ASP A 290 7.35 14.03 -6.06
CA ASP A 290 7.67 13.80 -4.66
C ASP A 290 8.87 12.85 -4.56
N ASN A 291 9.47 12.71 -3.38
CA ASN A 291 10.69 11.92 -3.23
C ASN A 291 10.42 10.40 -3.16
N ILE A 292 9.21 9.91 -3.45
CA ILE A 292 8.83 8.52 -3.17
C ILE A 292 8.07 7.86 -4.32
N SER A 293 7.04 8.51 -4.84
CA SER A 293 5.99 7.93 -5.69
C SER A 293 5.82 8.62 -7.05
N ARG A 294 6.26 9.87 -7.21
CA ARG A 294 6.14 10.65 -8.46
C ARG A 294 7.47 11.28 -8.85
N PHE A 295 7.90 11.07 -10.08
CA PHE A 295 9.23 11.42 -10.56
C PHE A 295 9.14 12.26 -11.83
N PRO A 296 10.00 13.27 -12.02
CA PRO A 296 10.02 14.01 -13.27
C PRO A 296 10.51 13.09 -14.41
N VAL A 297 9.98 13.30 -15.62
CA VAL A 297 10.48 12.63 -16.82
C VAL A 297 11.54 13.53 -17.45
N VAL A 298 12.73 12.99 -17.69
CA VAL A 298 13.86 13.69 -18.32
C VAL A 298 14.37 12.86 -19.48
N ASP A 299 14.40 13.44 -20.68
CA ASP A 299 14.81 12.74 -21.91
C ASP A 299 13.99 11.45 -22.17
N GLY A 300 12.72 11.45 -21.76
CA GLY A 300 11.80 10.33 -21.93
C GLY A 300 11.92 9.20 -20.91
N GLU A 301 12.80 9.33 -19.90
CA GLU A 301 12.90 8.36 -18.81
C GLU A 301 12.63 8.99 -17.43
N PRO A 302 12.07 8.22 -16.47
CA PRO A 302 11.86 8.72 -15.12
C PRO A 302 13.20 8.99 -14.40
N ASP A 303 13.32 10.17 -13.78
CA ASP A 303 14.46 10.51 -12.94
C ASP A 303 14.20 10.11 -11.47
N PHE A 304 14.77 8.97 -11.08
CA PHE A 304 14.72 8.47 -9.70
C PHE A 304 15.77 9.11 -8.77
N SER A 305 16.54 10.12 -9.20
CA SER A 305 17.59 10.73 -8.38
C SER A 305 17.10 11.32 -7.06
N GLN A 306 15.82 11.70 -7.01
CA GLN A 306 15.15 12.22 -5.81
C GLN A 306 14.49 11.12 -4.95
N ARG A 307 14.54 9.86 -5.37
CA ARG A 307 13.92 8.75 -4.63
C ARG A 307 14.62 8.54 -3.29
N THR A 308 13.85 8.65 -2.22
CA THR A 308 14.24 8.25 -0.88
C THR A 308 13.35 7.10 -0.45
N GLU A 309 13.93 5.92 -0.25
CA GLU A 309 13.15 4.83 0.31
C GLU A 309 12.82 5.13 1.77
N PRO A 310 11.55 4.97 2.19
CA PRO A 310 11.20 5.14 3.59
C PRO A 310 11.95 4.13 4.45
N GLU A 311 12.29 4.50 5.69
CA GLU A 311 12.80 3.55 6.67
C GLU A 311 11.76 2.42 6.85
N GLN A 312 12.13 1.20 6.46
CA GLN A 312 11.28 0.03 6.64
C GLN A 312 11.50 -0.54 8.04
N GLU A 313 10.41 -0.74 8.77
CA GLU A 313 10.44 -1.53 10.00
C GLU A 313 10.75 -2.99 9.66
N GLU A 314 11.47 -3.68 10.55
CA GLU A 314 11.64 -5.12 10.43
C GLU A 314 10.26 -5.80 10.56
N ILE A 315 9.90 -6.59 9.55
CA ILE A 315 8.61 -7.27 9.47
C ILE A 315 8.83 -8.71 9.95
N ASP A 316 8.22 -9.07 11.07
CA ASP A 316 8.19 -10.46 11.53
C ASP A 316 7.29 -11.34 10.65
N GLU A 317 7.36 -12.65 10.82
CA GLU A 317 6.62 -13.63 10.00
C GLU A 317 5.10 -13.41 10.08
N THR A 318 4.59 -13.05 11.25
CA THR A 318 3.14 -12.83 11.46
C THR A 318 2.65 -11.59 10.71
N ARG A 319 3.39 -10.49 10.81
CA ARG A 319 3.09 -9.26 10.09
C ARG A 319 3.29 -9.43 8.58
N ALA A 320 4.26 -10.25 8.16
CA ALA A 320 4.47 -10.58 6.76
C ALA A 320 3.25 -11.31 6.16
N VAL A 321 2.70 -12.31 6.87
CA VAL A 321 1.45 -12.98 6.47
C VAL A 321 0.30 -11.98 6.38
N TYR A 322 0.17 -11.08 7.37
CA TYR A 322 -0.92 -10.10 7.39
C TYR A 322 -0.84 -9.13 6.22
N ILE A 323 0.34 -8.56 5.97
CA ILE A 323 0.56 -7.65 4.83
C ILE A 323 0.29 -8.38 3.53
N ALA A 324 0.86 -9.58 3.33
CA ALA A 324 0.67 -10.34 2.10
C ALA A 324 -0.81 -10.68 1.86
N PHE A 325 -1.55 -11.07 2.90
CA PHE A 325 -2.97 -11.37 2.82
C PHE A 325 -3.82 -10.12 2.51
N GLN A 326 -3.55 -9.01 3.19
CA GLN A 326 -4.23 -7.74 2.93
C GLN A 326 -3.97 -7.27 1.50
N THR A 327 -2.72 -7.27 1.05
CA THR A 327 -2.36 -6.91 -0.33
C THR A 327 -3.11 -7.80 -1.32
N LEU A 328 -3.10 -9.12 -1.13
CA LEU A 328 -3.73 -10.06 -2.05
C LEU A 328 -5.26 -9.89 -2.15
N THR A 329 -5.92 -9.50 -1.06
CA THR A 329 -7.38 -9.40 -1.00
C THR A 329 -7.93 -8.00 -1.30
N THR A 330 -7.10 -6.96 -1.18
CA THR A 330 -7.54 -5.57 -1.33
C THR A 330 -6.98 -4.89 -2.57
N ASP A 331 -5.86 -5.37 -3.13
CA ASP A 331 -5.22 -4.74 -4.28
C ASP A 331 -5.63 -5.41 -5.61
N ALA A 332 -6.45 -4.71 -6.38
CA ALA A 332 -6.93 -5.17 -7.68
C ALA A 332 -5.84 -5.09 -8.78
N ASN A 333 -4.76 -4.33 -8.54
CA ASN A 333 -3.71 -4.08 -9.53
C ASN A 333 -2.57 -5.12 -9.50
N LEU A 334 -2.62 -6.14 -8.64
CA LEU A 334 -1.53 -7.10 -8.56
C LEU A 334 -1.34 -7.88 -9.87
N SER A 335 -0.09 -7.91 -10.33
CA SER A 335 0.40 -8.80 -11.38
C SER A 335 0.40 -10.25 -10.90
N GLY A 336 0.50 -11.20 -11.84
CA GLY A 336 0.58 -12.62 -11.49
C GLY A 336 1.80 -12.97 -10.62
N GLU A 337 2.93 -12.27 -10.81
CA GLU A 337 4.12 -12.47 -9.99
C GLU A 337 3.94 -11.93 -8.58
N GLU A 338 3.35 -10.75 -8.41
CA GLU A 338 3.05 -10.19 -7.08
C GLU A 338 2.05 -11.07 -6.32
N GLN A 339 0.98 -11.53 -6.99
CA GLN A 339 0.03 -12.48 -6.39
C GLN A 339 0.74 -13.76 -5.93
N TYR A 340 1.66 -14.29 -6.75
CA TYR A 340 2.46 -15.44 -6.39
C TYR A 340 3.36 -15.17 -5.18
N GLN A 341 4.05 -14.03 -5.12
CA GLN A 341 4.89 -13.68 -3.97
C GLN A 341 4.07 -13.50 -2.68
N CYS A 342 2.89 -12.88 -2.76
CA CYS A 342 1.98 -12.78 -1.62
C CYS A 342 1.56 -14.17 -1.13
N ARG A 343 1.08 -15.04 -2.04
CA ARG A 343 0.73 -16.43 -1.68
C ARG A 343 1.91 -17.16 -1.05
N ARG A 344 3.06 -17.15 -1.71
CA ARG A 344 4.29 -17.78 -1.22
C ARG A 344 4.65 -17.29 0.19
N THR A 345 4.63 -15.97 0.42
CA THR A 345 4.89 -15.38 1.74
C THR A 345 3.92 -15.92 2.79
N ILE A 346 2.63 -16.03 2.48
CA ILE A 346 1.65 -16.58 3.41
C ILE A 346 2.02 -18.03 3.75
N PHE A 347 2.10 -18.92 2.76
CA PHE A 347 2.27 -20.36 3.01
C PHE A 347 3.62 -20.73 3.63
N GLU A 348 4.71 -20.05 3.27
CA GLU A 348 6.03 -20.29 3.86
C GLU A 348 6.07 -19.91 5.35
N ASN A 349 5.25 -18.94 5.77
CA ASN A 349 5.23 -18.42 7.13
C ASN A 349 4.09 -18.96 8.01
N LEU A 350 3.14 -19.73 7.46
CA LEU A 350 2.04 -20.32 8.26
C LEU A 350 2.55 -21.10 9.48
N ARG A 351 3.69 -21.79 9.36
CA ARG A 351 4.30 -22.55 10.45
C ARG A 351 4.84 -21.68 11.60
N TYR A 352 5.11 -20.40 11.34
CA TYR A 352 5.65 -19.43 12.30
C TYR A 352 4.59 -18.43 12.77
N LEU A 353 3.36 -18.55 12.28
CA LEU A 353 2.29 -17.61 12.56
C LEU A 353 1.92 -17.61 14.05
N ASP A 354 1.90 -16.44 14.66
CA ASP A 354 1.30 -16.22 15.97
C ASP A 354 -0.15 -15.78 15.79
N TRP A 355 -1.11 -16.70 15.95
CA TRP A 355 -2.54 -16.45 15.69
C TRP A 355 -3.14 -15.35 16.56
N PRO A 356 -2.93 -15.33 17.90
CA PRO A 356 -3.32 -14.20 18.73
C PRO A 356 -2.73 -12.86 18.28
N ALA A 357 -1.45 -12.81 17.90
CA ALA A 357 -0.82 -11.58 17.44
C ALA A 357 -1.38 -11.15 16.07
N TYR A 358 -1.63 -12.10 15.16
CA TYR A 358 -2.24 -11.86 13.86
C TYR A 358 -3.61 -11.19 13.98
N GLY A 359 -4.46 -11.71 14.88
CA GLY A 359 -5.77 -11.12 15.15
C GLY A 359 -5.69 -9.65 15.59
N GLN A 360 -4.67 -9.29 16.37
CA GLN A 360 -4.47 -7.91 16.84
C GLN A 360 -4.00 -6.93 15.77
N LEU A 361 -3.55 -7.41 14.61
CA LEU A 361 -3.16 -6.55 13.47
C LEU A 361 -4.37 -5.99 12.70
N GLY A 362 -5.55 -6.60 12.88
CA GLY A 362 -6.81 -6.14 12.28
C GLY A 362 -7.43 -4.93 12.97
N GLU A 363 -8.68 -4.62 12.59
CA GLU A 363 -9.43 -3.53 13.22
C GLU A 363 -9.71 -3.85 14.69
N ALA A 364 -9.63 -2.82 15.56
CA ALA A 364 -9.83 -2.99 17.00
C ALA A 364 -11.21 -3.60 17.32
N GLY A 365 -11.23 -4.71 18.06
CA GLY A 365 -12.46 -5.46 18.37
C GLY A 365 -12.92 -6.42 17.28
N GLN A 366 -12.16 -6.60 16.20
CA GLN A 366 -12.38 -7.59 15.12
C GLN A 366 -11.26 -8.64 15.07
N GLU A 367 -10.63 -8.93 16.21
CA GLU A 367 -9.46 -9.83 16.26
C GLU A 367 -9.81 -11.25 15.77
N ILE A 368 -10.96 -11.76 16.21
CA ILE A 368 -11.49 -13.05 15.76
C ILE A 368 -11.79 -13.00 14.25
N GLY A 369 -12.46 -11.94 13.79
CA GLY A 369 -12.83 -11.77 12.38
C GLY A 369 -11.61 -11.71 11.45
N THR A 370 -10.48 -11.20 11.93
CA THR A 370 -9.22 -11.14 11.18
C THR A 370 -8.63 -12.53 10.95
N CYS A 371 -8.61 -13.38 11.97
CA CYS A 371 -8.18 -14.77 11.84
C CYS A 371 -9.18 -15.61 11.03
N GLU A 372 -10.48 -15.38 11.19
CA GLU A 372 -11.54 -16.02 10.41
C GLU A 372 -11.43 -15.68 8.92
N ALA A 373 -11.11 -14.43 8.58
CA ALA A 373 -10.91 -14.03 7.19
C ALA A 373 -9.74 -14.78 6.53
N LEU A 374 -8.60 -14.91 7.23
CA LEU A 374 -7.45 -15.68 6.73
C LEU A 374 -7.82 -17.16 6.56
N THR A 375 -8.40 -17.79 7.59
CA THR A 375 -8.75 -19.22 7.54
C THR A 375 -9.81 -19.52 6.49
N TYR A 376 -10.83 -18.67 6.36
CA TYR A 376 -11.83 -18.77 5.29
C TYR A 376 -11.20 -18.66 3.91
N TRP A 377 -10.28 -17.70 3.72
CA TRP A 377 -9.54 -17.60 2.47
C TRP A 377 -8.71 -18.87 2.22
N LEU A 378 -7.96 -19.35 3.22
CA LEU A 378 -7.17 -20.59 3.11
C LEU A 378 -8.05 -21.81 2.75
N GLU A 379 -9.26 -21.87 3.29
CA GLU A 379 -10.22 -22.96 3.01
C GLU A 379 -10.80 -22.85 1.60
N THR A 380 -11.06 -21.64 1.09
CA THR A 380 -11.81 -21.42 -0.16
C THR A 380 -10.95 -21.14 -1.39
N MET A 381 -9.62 -21.20 -1.25
CA MET A 381 -8.71 -21.08 -2.39
C MET A 381 -9.00 -22.12 -3.48
N GLY A 382 -8.78 -21.71 -4.73
CA GLY A 382 -8.85 -22.59 -5.90
C GLY A 382 -7.64 -23.54 -5.97
N ASP A 383 -6.99 -23.61 -7.13
CA ASP A 383 -5.89 -24.55 -7.35
C ASP A 383 -4.73 -24.32 -6.35
N LEU A 384 -4.36 -25.37 -5.62
CA LEU A 384 -3.23 -25.41 -4.70
C LEU A 384 -2.05 -26.14 -5.35
N SER A 385 -0.87 -25.55 -5.26
CA SER A 385 0.38 -26.22 -5.61
C SER A 385 0.86 -27.15 -4.49
N GLN A 386 1.76 -28.09 -4.80
CA GLN A 386 2.34 -28.99 -3.78
C GLN A 386 3.00 -28.24 -2.63
N ASN A 387 3.70 -27.13 -2.92
CA ASN A 387 4.34 -26.31 -1.89
C ASN A 387 3.32 -25.64 -0.96
N GLU A 388 2.16 -25.26 -1.48
CA GLU A 388 1.09 -24.64 -0.69
C GLU A 388 0.37 -25.67 0.17
N ILE A 389 0.12 -26.89 -0.36
CA ILE A 389 -0.38 -28.01 0.44
C ILE A 389 0.59 -28.32 1.58
N LEU A 390 1.89 -28.38 1.30
CA LEU A 390 2.91 -28.58 2.33
C LEU A 390 2.90 -27.42 3.35
N GLY A 391 2.78 -26.17 2.89
CA GLY A 391 2.67 -25.00 3.77
C GLY A 391 1.46 -25.08 4.72
N LEU A 392 0.31 -25.56 4.23
CA LEU A 392 -0.87 -25.82 5.08
C LEU A 392 -0.58 -26.91 6.13
N GLN A 393 0.05 -28.01 5.74
CA GLN A 393 0.43 -29.07 6.68
C GLN A 393 1.42 -28.56 7.75
N LEU A 394 2.42 -27.77 7.35
CA LEU A 394 3.39 -27.18 8.27
C LEU A 394 2.77 -26.12 9.18
N GLY A 395 1.66 -25.49 8.79
CA GLY A 395 0.93 -24.54 9.63
C GLY A 395 0.41 -25.15 10.93
N VAL A 396 0.27 -26.48 11.01
CA VAL A 396 -0.05 -27.18 12.27
C VAL A 396 1.00 -26.95 13.36
N GLN A 397 2.23 -26.63 12.98
CA GLN A 397 3.35 -26.35 13.90
C GLN A 397 3.29 -24.93 14.50
N SER A 398 2.36 -24.09 14.05
CA SER A 398 2.15 -22.76 14.63
C SER A 398 1.53 -22.84 16.03
N ASN A 399 1.33 -21.69 16.68
CA ASN A 399 0.79 -21.65 18.05
C ASN A 399 -0.74 -21.83 18.14
N LEU A 400 -1.33 -22.66 17.26
CA LEU A 400 -2.78 -22.93 17.23
C LEU A 400 -3.30 -23.36 18.61
N ASP A 401 -4.32 -22.68 19.12
CA ASP A 401 -5.04 -23.08 20.31
C ASP A 401 -6.56 -22.90 20.17
N GLY A 402 -7.30 -23.73 20.91
CA GLY A 402 -8.76 -23.66 21.05
C GLY A 402 -9.50 -23.37 19.74
N PHE A 403 -10.01 -22.14 19.61
CA PHE A 403 -10.78 -21.67 18.46
C PHE A 403 -9.99 -21.69 17.15
N TYR A 404 -8.69 -21.37 17.16
CA TYR A 404 -7.87 -21.37 15.94
C TYR A 404 -7.67 -22.79 15.42
N THR A 405 -7.43 -23.74 16.32
CA THR A 405 -7.29 -25.17 15.99
C THR A 405 -8.55 -25.69 15.29
N GLU A 406 -9.75 -25.34 15.79
CA GLU A 406 -11.02 -25.75 15.19
C GLU A 406 -11.18 -25.21 13.76
N ASN A 407 -10.90 -23.93 13.51
CA ASN A 407 -11.00 -23.37 12.16
C ASN A 407 -9.94 -23.93 11.21
N TYR A 408 -8.70 -24.09 11.68
CA TYR A 408 -7.61 -24.62 10.86
C TYR A 408 -7.83 -26.10 10.47
N SER A 409 -8.55 -26.87 11.30
CA SER A 409 -8.93 -28.24 10.97
C SER A 409 -9.76 -28.35 9.69
N ARG A 410 -10.64 -27.38 9.43
CA ARG A 410 -11.44 -27.35 8.20
C ARG A 410 -10.59 -27.03 6.97
N VAL A 411 -9.60 -26.15 7.13
CA VAL A 411 -8.64 -25.82 6.06
C VAL A 411 -7.91 -27.07 5.60
N LEU A 412 -7.40 -27.87 6.55
CA LEU A 412 -6.72 -29.14 6.23
C LEU A 412 -7.67 -30.17 5.62
N ALA A 413 -8.88 -30.33 6.19
CA ALA A 413 -9.87 -31.25 5.66
C ALA A 413 -10.22 -30.91 4.20
N ASN A 414 -10.45 -29.63 3.89
CA ASN A 414 -10.75 -29.21 2.52
C ASN A 414 -9.56 -29.42 1.57
N ALA A 415 -8.33 -29.12 2.02
CA ALA A 415 -7.13 -29.41 1.22
C ALA A 415 -6.99 -30.91 0.91
N PHE A 416 -7.28 -31.78 1.88
CA PHE A 416 -7.33 -33.23 1.66
C PHE A 416 -8.44 -33.63 0.68
N PHE A 417 -9.65 -33.08 0.81
CA PHE A 417 -10.76 -33.42 -0.09
C PHE A 417 -10.46 -33.08 -1.55
N LEU A 418 -9.78 -31.95 -1.80
CA LEU A 418 -9.44 -31.50 -3.14
C LEU A 418 -8.20 -32.23 -3.71
N TYR A 419 -7.26 -32.63 -2.85
CA TYR A 419 -5.97 -33.20 -3.27
C TYR A 419 -5.57 -34.44 -2.46
N PRO A 420 -6.39 -35.51 -2.39
CA PRO A 420 -6.19 -36.59 -1.43
C PRO A 420 -4.88 -37.34 -1.63
N ILE A 421 -4.46 -37.52 -2.90
CA ILE A 421 -3.22 -38.23 -3.24
C ILE A 421 -2.00 -37.39 -2.86
N GLN A 422 -1.93 -36.14 -3.34
CA GLN A 422 -0.78 -35.26 -3.08
C GLN A 422 -0.65 -34.96 -1.58
N PHE A 423 -1.78 -34.76 -0.89
CA PHE A 423 -1.80 -34.52 0.55
C PHE A 423 -1.15 -35.70 1.31
N ALA A 424 -1.52 -36.94 0.99
CA ALA A 424 -0.96 -38.14 1.62
C ALA A 424 0.52 -38.37 1.27
N GLN A 425 0.95 -38.06 0.04
CA GLN A 425 2.37 -38.13 -0.34
C GLN A 425 3.23 -37.15 0.47
N LEU A 426 2.76 -35.92 0.66
CA LEU A 426 3.49 -34.88 1.39
C LEU A 426 3.66 -35.19 2.89
N LEU A 427 2.75 -35.96 3.49
CA LEU A 427 2.94 -36.49 4.86
C LEU A 427 4.19 -37.38 4.97
N ALA A 428 4.55 -38.11 3.90
CA ALA A 428 5.75 -38.95 3.88
C ALA A 428 7.03 -38.13 3.66
N ASP A 429 6.93 -36.99 2.98
CA ASP A 429 8.07 -36.14 2.60
C ASP A 429 8.39 -35.05 3.64
N ASN A 430 7.57 -34.89 4.68
CA ASN A 430 7.82 -33.91 5.73
C ASN A 430 9.12 -34.23 6.51
N GLU A 431 10.16 -33.43 6.28
CA GLU A 431 11.50 -33.61 6.87
C GLU A 431 11.56 -33.26 8.37
N ASN A 432 10.52 -32.63 8.95
CA ASN A 432 10.58 -32.04 10.28
C ASN A 432 10.38 -33.06 11.42
N SER A 433 9.34 -33.92 11.37
CA SER A 433 9.19 -35.10 12.26
C SER A 433 7.98 -35.98 11.88
N VAL A 434 7.98 -37.24 12.34
CA VAL A 434 6.81 -38.13 12.25
C VAL A 434 5.66 -37.64 13.12
N GLU A 435 5.96 -36.97 14.24
CA GLU A 435 4.98 -36.43 15.19
C GLU A 435 4.18 -35.30 14.54
N ASP A 436 4.86 -34.37 13.85
CA ASP A 436 4.22 -33.25 13.14
C ASP A 436 3.22 -33.75 12.08
N SER A 437 3.60 -34.79 11.34
CA SER A 437 2.75 -35.37 10.31
C SER A 437 1.57 -36.13 10.92
N ALA A 438 1.73 -36.70 12.12
CA ALA A 438 0.62 -37.30 12.85
C ALA A 438 -0.37 -36.23 13.35
N ASP A 439 0.10 -35.08 13.82
CA ASP A 439 -0.76 -33.96 14.22
C ASP A 439 -1.59 -33.43 13.03
N VAL A 440 -0.98 -33.35 11.83
CA VAL A 440 -1.71 -33.03 10.59
C VAL A 440 -2.83 -34.03 10.34
N VAL A 441 -2.55 -35.34 10.43
CA VAL A 441 -3.56 -36.39 10.22
C VAL A 441 -4.71 -36.24 11.23
N MET A 442 -4.39 -36.06 12.51
CA MET A 442 -5.38 -35.94 13.57
C MET A 442 -6.27 -34.71 13.39
N LEU A 443 -5.68 -33.57 13.04
CA LEU A 443 -6.43 -32.34 12.84
C LEU A 443 -7.28 -32.39 11.56
N THR A 444 -6.77 -33.02 10.51
CA THR A 444 -7.52 -33.23 9.26
C THR A 444 -8.76 -34.11 9.50
N ALA A 445 -8.60 -35.22 10.23
CA ALA A 445 -9.72 -36.12 10.58
C ALA A 445 -10.76 -35.43 11.48
N TYR A 446 -10.33 -34.57 12.41
CA TYR A 446 -11.26 -33.78 13.22
C TYR A 446 -12.13 -32.84 12.36
N GLY A 447 -11.51 -32.16 11.38
CA GLY A 447 -12.23 -31.25 10.48
C GLY A 447 -13.14 -31.96 9.47
N SER A 448 -12.85 -33.22 9.11
CA SER A 448 -13.58 -33.96 8.08
C SER A 448 -14.95 -34.46 8.53
N ASP A 449 -15.16 -34.68 9.83
CA ASP A 449 -16.41 -35.23 10.41
C ASP A 449 -17.65 -34.35 10.09
N LEU A 450 -17.44 -33.07 9.81
CA LEU A 450 -18.48 -32.13 9.38
C LEU A 450 -18.92 -32.34 7.92
N TYR A 451 -18.18 -33.12 7.13
CA TYR A 451 -18.31 -33.27 5.67
C TYR A 451 -18.22 -34.75 5.21
N PRO A 452 -19.13 -35.63 5.67
CA PRO A 452 -19.01 -37.08 5.46
C PRO A 452 -19.09 -37.53 3.99
N GLU A 453 -19.75 -36.76 3.12
CA GLU A 453 -19.84 -37.09 1.68
C GLU A 453 -18.50 -36.83 0.97
N GLN A 454 -17.87 -35.68 1.25
CA GLN A 454 -16.57 -35.29 0.71
C GLN A 454 -15.47 -36.21 1.25
N GLU A 455 -15.51 -36.51 2.54
CA GLU A 455 -14.59 -37.45 3.18
C GLU A 455 -14.63 -38.83 2.50
N ALA A 456 -15.82 -39.41 2.33
CA ALA A 456 -15.97 -40.71 1.69
C ALA A 456 -15.43 -40.73 0.24
N ALA A 457 -15.67 -39.65 -0.51
CA ALA A 457 -15.17 -39.52 -1.88
C ALA A 457 -13.64 -39.46 -1.93
N ALA A 458 -13.02 -38.65 -1.07
CA ALA A 458 -11.57 -38.49 -0.97
C ALA A 458 -10.87 -39.79 -0.54
N ILE A 459 -11.44 -40.52 0.42
CA ILE A 459 -10.97 -41.84 0.85
C ILE A 459 -11.06 -42.86 -0.30
N GLU A 460 -12.17 -42.87 -1.06
CA GLU A 460 -12.31 -43.78 -2.19
C GLU A 460 -11.26 -43.50 -3.28
N GLU A 461 -10.99 -42.23 -3.56
CA GLU A 461 -9.95 -41.82 -4.51
C GLU A 461 -8.55 -42.27 -4.05
N LEU A 462 -8.20 -42.02 -2.79
CA LEU A 462 -6.91 -42.41 -2.22
C LEU A 462 -6.70 -43.93 -2.27
N ARG A 463 -7.73 -44.71 -1.90
CA ARG A 463 -7.73 -46.18 -1.99
C ARG A 463 -7.58 -46.66 -3.43
N ARG A 464 -8.23 -46.01 -4.38
CA ARG A 464 -8.19 -46.36 -5.80
C ARG A 464 -6.80 -46.10 -6.41
N TYR A 465 -6.15 -45.01 -6.01
CA TYR A 465 -4.80 -44.68 -6.47
C TYR A 465 -3.77 -45.70 -5.98
N GLY A 466 -3.85 -46.10 -4.70
CA GLY A 466 -3.05 -47.18 -4.13
C GLY A 466 -1.59 -46.81 -3.91
N LEU A 467 -1.33 -45.84 -3.01
CA LEU A 467 0.02 -45.49 -2.56
C LEU A 467 0.72 -46.67 -1.89
N THR A 468 2.05 -46.71 -1.94
CA THR A 468 2.85 -47.83 -1.41
C THR A 468 4.02 -47.36 -0.57
N GLY A 469 4.63 -48.26 0.20
CA GLY A 469 5.75 -47.90 1.07
C GLY A 469 5.34 -46.91 2.15
N ARG A 470 6.18 -45.90 2.39
CA ARG A 470 5.96 -44.88 3.43
C ARG A 470 4.74 -44.01 3.13
N GLU A 471 4.53 -43.63 1.87
CA GLU A 471 3.34 -42.89 1.43
C GLU A 471 2.06 -43.71 1.68
N GLY A 472 2.10 -45.01 1.39
CA GLY A 472 0.98 -45.93 1.67
C GLY A 472 0.66 -46.03 3.15
N ALA A 473 1.68 -46.11 4.01
CA ALA A 473 1.48 -46.16 5.47
C ALA A 473 0.82 -44.89 6.02
N TRP A 474 1.19 -43.71 5.50
CA TRP A 474 0.52 -42.45 5.86
C TRP A 474 -0.90 -42.36 5.33
N ALA A 475 -1.14 -42.81 4.11
CA ALA A 475 -2.48 -42.89 3.53
C ALA A 475 -3.41 -43.81 4.36
N ASP A 476 -2.93 -44.99 4.74
CA ASP A 476 -3.67 -45.93 5.57
C ASP A 476 -3.97 -45.34 6.96
N PHE A 477 -3.00 -44.64 7.57
CA PHE A 477 -3.18 -43.98 8.86
C PHE A 477 -4.21 -42.85 8.78
N LEU A 478 -4.19 -42.04 7.72
CA LEU A 478 -5.16 -40.97 7.48
C LEU A 478 -6.59 -41.55 7.35
N ILE A 479 -6.75 -42.60 6.55
CA ILE A 479 -8.03 -43.31 6.39
C ILE A 479 -8.52 -43.90 7.72
N GLU A 480 -7.63 -44.56 8.48
CA GLU A 480 -7.98 -45.14 9.77
C GLU A 480 -8.51 -44.08 10.74
N ARG A 481 -7.89 -42.89 10.77
CA ARG A 481 -8.32 -41.79 11.64
C ARG A 481 -9.63 -41.16 11.22
N MET A 482 -9.87 -40.97 9.92
CA MET A 482 -11.15 -40.45 9.42
C MET A 482 -12.31 -41.43 9.69
N GLU A 483 -12.09 -42.74 9.52
CA GLU A 483 -13.13 -43.74 9.79
C GLU A 483 -13.36 -44.01 11.30
N THR A 484 -12.52 -43.45 12.19
CA THR A 484 -12.65 -43.60 13.65
C THR A 484 -13.50 -42.46 14.23
N PRO A 485 -14.61 -42.74 14.94
CA PRO A 485 -15.40 -41.69 15.58
C PRO A 485 -14.57 -40.85 16.56
N ILE A 486 -14.76 -39.52 16.54
CA ILE A 486 -13.99 -38.55 17.35
C ILE A 486 -13.92 -38.93 18.85
N GLY A 487 -14.99 -39.50 19.41
CA GLY A 487 -15.04 -39.91 20.82
C GLY A 487 -14.15 -41.10 21.20
N ASP A 488 -13.73 -41.89 20.21
CA ASP A 488 -12.87 -43.07 20.38
C ASP A 488 -11.42 -42.81 19.91
N ALA A 489 -11.15 -41.61 19.38
CA ALA A 489 -9.84 -41.14 18.96
C ALA A 489 -8.97 -40.75 20.17
N GLY A 490 -8.43 -41.75 20.88
CA GLY A 490 -7.37 -41.53 21.87
C GLY A 490 -6.09 -40.97 21.23
N GLN A 491 -4.99 -40.83 22.01
CA GLN A 491 -3.68 -40.51 21.44
C GLN A 491 -3.28 -41.57 20.40
N ALA A 492 -3.39 -41.20 19.12
CA ALA A 492 -3.10 -42.07 18.00
C ALA A 492 -1.60 -42.09 17.76
N VAL A 493 -0.96 -43.22 18.03
CA VAL A 493 0.45 -43.43 17.69
C VAL A 493 0.54 -43.85 16.22
N PRO A 494 1.32 -43.15 15.37
CA PRO A 494 1.47 -43.56 13.98
C PRO A 494 2.09 -44.97 13.86
N PRO A 495 1.69 -45.77 12.86
CA PRO A 495 2.08 -47.18 12.76
C PRO A 495 3.56 -47.35 12.40
N GLU A 496 4.19 -48.50 12.74
CA GLU A 496 5.63 -48.74 12.48
C GLU A 496 6.04 -48.51 11.01
N GLY A 497 5.12 -48.65 10.05
CA GLY A 497 5.39 -48.45 8.62
C GLY A 497 5.65 -47.00 8.17
N VAL A 498 5.47 -45.99 9.05
CA VAL A 498 5.78 -44.58 8.71
C VAL A 498 7.22 -44.16 9.02
N TYR A 499 7.94 -44.96 9.83
CA TYR A 499 9.27 -44.65 10.37
C TYR A 499 10.43 -45.04 9.45
#